data_AF-A0A942PW58-F1
#
_entry.id   AF-A0A942PW58-F1
#
_cell.length_a   1.000
_cell.length_b   1.000
_cell.length_c   1.000
_cell.angle_alpha   90.00
_cell.angle_beta   90.00
_cell.angle_gamma   90.00
#
_symmetry.space_group_name_H-M   'P 1'
#
loop_
_entity.id
_entity.type
_entity.pdbx_description
1 polymer ?
#
loop_
_entity_poly.entity_id
_entity_poly.type
_entity_poly.pdbx_seq_one_letter_code
_entity_poly.pdbx_strand_id
1 'polypeptide(L)'
;MSKKEIRSKIIFLEGLPSTGKSTNSRILLSQFEGNGYPAKWIHEMAKPHPTHFFYESCLTYSEYQSLVQRYPNSSNILNQVKRTRNKYIAFDLLEIEWNRLLDEEVFHELKHFDVWNFPLEKYIDVALDKWEHFAVK
;
A
#
# COMPACT_ATOMS: atom_id res chain seq x y z
N MET A 1 25.95 25.52 -4.59
CA MET A 1 24.82 24.63 -4.26
C MET A 1 25.39 23.30 -3.78
N SER A 2 25.19 22.94 -2.51
CA SER A 2 25.57 21.62 -1.99
C SER A 2 24.73 20.54 -2.68
N LYS A 3 25.36 19.49 -3.22
CA LYS A 3 24.65 18.32 -3.77
C LYS A 3 23.88 17.67 -2.63
N LYS A 4 22.55 17.65 -2.73
CA LYS A 4 21.68 16.92 -1.80
C LYS A 4 22.11 15.46 -1.82
N GLU A 5 22.58 14.96 -0.69
CA GLU A 5 23.03 13.57 -0.55
C GLU A 5 21.82 12.64 -0.69
N ILE A 6 21.83 11.78 -1.72
CA ILE A 6 20.75 10.83 -2.00
C ILE A 6 20.97 9.62 -1.08
N ARG A 7 20.18 9.53 0.00
CA ARG A 7 20.28 8.43 0.99
C ARG A 7 19.85 7.06 0.45
N SER A 8 18.95 7.03 -0.53
CA SER A 8 18.41 5.78 -1.10
C SER A 8 18.22 5.90 -2.62
N LYS A 9 18.46 4.82 -3.36
CA LYS A 9 18.26 4.75 -4.81
C LYS A 9 17.10 3.82 -5.14
N ILE A 10 16.28 4.23 -6.10
CA ILE A 10 15.21 3.39 -6.66
C ILE A 10 15.68 2.92 -8.04
N ILE A 11 15.56 1.61 -8.27
CA ILE A 11 15.91 0.97 -9.55
C ILE A 11 14.65 0.30 -10.09
N PHE A 12 14.23 0.70 -11.27
CA PHE A 12 13.13 0.06 -12.01
C PHE A 12 13.74 -0.86 -13.07
N LEU A 13 13.24 -2.09 -13.15
CA LEU A 13 13.65 -3.04 -14.18
C LEU A 13 12.48 -3.33 -15.11
N GLU A 14 12.49 -2.70 -16.27
CA GLU A 14 11.43 -2.73 -17.26
C GLU A 14 11.77 -3.60 -18.47
N GLY A 15 10.75 -4.05 -19.20
CA GLY A 15 10.89 -4.88 -20.39
C GLY A 15 9.66 -5.74 -20.71
N LEU A 16 9.63 -6.35 -21.89
CA LEU A 16 8.51 -7.18 -22.34
C LEU A 16 8.23 -8.37 -21.39
N PRO A 17 7.00 -8.93 -21.39
CA PRO A 17 6.73 -10.18 -20.69
C PRO A 17 7.72 -11.29 -21.08
N SER A 18 8.07 -12.14 -20.12
CA SER A 18 8.97 -13.30 -20.33
C SER A 18 10.42 -12.99 -20.76
N THR A 19 10.90 -11.75 -20.64
CA THR A 19 12.33 -11.40 -20.90
C THR A 19 13.26 -11.60 -19.69
N GLY A 20 12.76 -12.21 -18.61
CA GLY A 20 13.56 -12.51 -17.42
C GLY A 20 13.70 -11.36 -16.41
N LYS A 21 12.83 -10.34 -16.43
CA LYS A 21 12.86 -9.22 -15.45
C LYS A 21 12.88 -9.69 -13.99
N SER A 22 11.96 -10.57 -13.60
CA SER A 22 11.89 -11.05 -12.21
C SER A 22 13.13 -11.87 -11.83
N THR A 23 13.75 -12.55 -12.79
CA THR A 23 15.02 -13.27 -12.59
C THR A 23 16.17 -12.29 -12.42
N ASN A 24 16.35 -11.36 -13.36
CA ASN A 24 17.44 -10.39 -13.35
C ASN A 24 17.38 -9.43 -12.16
N SER A 25 16.18 -9.00 -11.74
CA SER A 25 16.04 -8.16 -10.55
C SER A 25 16.40 -8.87 -9.25
N ARG A 26 16.17 -10.19 -9.14
CA ARG A 26 16.66 -10.99 -8.00
C ARG A 26 18.17 -11.18 -8.03
N ILE A 27 18.76 -11.39 -9.22
CA ILE A 27 20.21 -11.44 -9.38
C ILE A 27 20.82 -10.10 -8.93
N LEU A 28 20.26 -8.97 -9.38
CA LEU A 28 20.69 -7.64 -8.95
C LEU A 28 20.61 -7.47 -7.43
N LEU A 29 19.50 -7.89 -6.80
CA LEU A 29 19.37 -7.88 -5.34
C LEU A 29 20.52 -8.64 -4.67
N SER A 30 20.76 -9.89 -5.10
CA SER A 30 21.83 -10.71 -4.55
C SER A 30 23.22 -10.09 -4.73
N GLN A 31 23.46 -9.41 -5.85
CA GLN A 31 24.72 -8.68 -6.07
C GLN A 31 24.84 -7.48 -5.12
N PHE A 32 23.78 -6.71 -4.88
CA PHE A 32 23.83 -5.61 -3.91
C PHE A 32 24.10 -6.12 -2.50
N GLU A 33 23.34 -7.11 -2.04
CA GLU A 33 23.48 -7.69 -0.71
C GLU A 33 24.86 -8.34 -0.53
N GLY A 34 25.33 -9.08 -1.53
CA GLY A 34 26.65 -9.72 -1.52
C GLY A 34 27.83 -8.73 -1.49
N ASN A 35 27.62 -7.49 -1.93
CA ASN A 35 28.60 -6.40 -1.84
C ASN A 35 28.38 -5.47 -0.63
N GLY A 36 27.53 -5.87 0.32
CA GLY A 36 27.30 -5.11 1.56
C GLY A 36 26.36 -3.91 1.40
N TYR A 37 25.64 -3.79 0.29
CA TYR A 37 24.61 -2.76 0.12
C TYR A 37 23.25 -3.27 0.62
N PRO A 38 22.62 -2.59 1.59
CA PRO A 38 21.25 -2.92 1.96
C PRO A 38 20.33 -2.61 0.78
N ALA A 39 19.60 -3.62 0.31
CA ALA A 39 18.69 -3.51 -0.81
C ALA A 39 17.38 -4.25 -0.50
N LYS A 40 16.29 -3.78 -1.10
CA LYS A 40 14.96 -4.39 -0.97
C LYS A 40 14.35 -4.57 -2.34
N TRP A 41 13.90 -5.78 -2.62
CA TRP A 41 13.21 -6.09 -3.87
C TRP A 41 11.69 -6.06 -3.66
N ILE A 42 11.00 -5.36 -4.56
CA ILE A 42 9.55 -5.25 -4.58
C ILE A 42 9.08 -5.72 -5.96
N HIS A 43 8.25 -6.75 -5.98
CA HIS A 43 7.61 -7.21 -7.22
C HIS A 43 6.39 -6.33 -7.54
N GLU A 44 6.09 -6.11 -8.82
CA GLU A 44 4.95 -5.28 -9.26
C GLU A 44 3.59 -5.77 -8.70
N MET A 45 3.48 -7.09 -8.49
CA MET A 45 2.28 -7.74 -7.92
C MET A 45 2.37 -7.96 -6.39
N ALA A 46 3.41 -7.48 -5.72
CA ALA A 46 3.56 -7.66 -4.28
C ALA A 46 2.52 -6.85 -3.51
N LYS A 47 1.86 -7.47 -2.54
CA LYS A 47 0.95 -6.81 -1.59
C LYS A 47 1.55 -6.82 -0.18
N PRO A 48 1.51 -5.69 0.55
CA PRO A 48 1.17 -4.35 0.07
C PRO A 48 2.25 -3.79 -0.87
N HIS A 49 1.84 -3.17 -1.99
CA HIS A 49 2.77 -2.47 -2.90
C HIS A 49 3.01 -1.05 -2.39
N PRO A 50 4.23 -0.48 -2.51
CA PRO A 50 4.52 0.89 -2.05
C PRO A 50 3.82 1.99 -2.86
N THR A 51 3.47 1.73 -4.13
CA THR A 51 2.91 2.75 -5.03
C THR A 51 1.60 2.34 -5.71
N HIS A 52 1.23 1.06 -5.68
CA HIS A 52 0.04 0.55 -6.38
C HIS A 52 -1.10 0.35 -5.38
N PHE A 53 -2.29 0.83 -5.72
CA PHE A 53 -3.55 0.52 -5.05
C PHE A 53 -4.30 -0.55 -5.85
N PHE A 54 -4.19 -1.83 -5.48
CA PHE A 54 -4.89 -2.91 -6.22
C PHE A 54 -6.40 -2.79 -6.08
N TYR A 55 -6.88 -2.81 -4.84
CA TYR A 55 -8.27 -2.53 -4.46
C TYR A 55 -8.22 -2.18 -2.98
N GLU A 56 -8.08 -0.89 -2.69
CA GLU A 56 -7.71 -0.41 -1.36
C GLU A 56 -8.58 0.78 -1.00
N SER A 57 -9.22 0.73 0.17
CA SER A 57 -9.89 1.90 0.73
C SER A 57 -8.96 2.65 1.67
N CYS A 58 -9.09 3.96 1.73
CA CYS A 58 -8.31 4.83 2.63
C CYS A 58 -9.20 5.84 3.34
N LEU A 59 -9.20 5.76 4.67
CA LEU A 59 -9.98 6.62 5.55
C LEU A 59 -9.03 7.46 6.40
N THR A 60 -9.40 8.71 6.67
CA THR A 60 -8.82 9.46 7.77
C THR A 60 -9.17 8.77 9.10
N TYR A 61 -8.40 9.09 10.16
CA TYR A 61 -8.69 8.57 11.49
C TYR A 61 -10.11 8.91 11.96
N SER A 62 -10.61 10.11 11.67
CA SER A 62 -11.97 10.52 12.00
C SER A 62 -13.03 9.74 11.21
N GLU A 63 -12.85 9.56 9.90
CA GLU A 63 -13.77 8.76 9.07
C GLU A 63 -13.83 7.30 9.56
N TYR A 64 -12.70 6.73 9.96
CA TYR A 64 -12.63 5.39 10.54
C TYR A 64 -13.36 5.29 11.88
N GLN A 65 -13.18 6.27 12.78
CA GLN A 65 -13.90 6.30 14.06
C GLN A 65 -15.42 6.35 13.83
N SER A 66 -15.88 7.19 12.90
CA SER A 66 -17.29 7.25 12.50
C SER A 66 -17.79 5.91 11.93
N LEU A 67 -16.98 5.21 11.13
CA LEU A 67 -17.33 3.88 10.62
C LEU A 67 -17.51 2.87 11.76
N VAL A 68 -16.57 2.82 12.71
CA VAL A 68 -16.63 1.91 13.87
C VAL A 68 -17.83 2.21 14.77
N GLN A 69 -18.18 3.48 14.95
CA GLN A 69 -19.36 3.88 15.73
C GLN A 69 -20.67 3.46 15.06
N ARG A 70 -20.76 3.55 13.73
CA ARG A 70 -21.93 3.09 12.96
C ARG A 70 -22.07 1.57 12.97
N TYR A 71 -20.94 0.86 12.96
CA TYR A 71 -20.90 -0.61 12.86
C TYR A 71 -20.14 -1.26 14.04
N PRO A 72 -20.67 -1.16 15.27
CA PRO A 72 -19.96 -1.64 16.47
C PRO A 72 -19.71 -3.15 16.45
N ASN A 73 -20.61 -3.94 15.83
CA ASN A 73 -20.47 -5.40 15.74
C ASN A 73 -19.26 -5.82 14.89
N SER A 74 -18.89 -5.02 13.89
CA SER A 74 -17.75 -5.30 13.00
C SER A 74 -16.45 -4.65 13.47
N SER A 75 -16.48 -3.89 14.57
CA SER A 75 -15.35 -3.10 15.08
C SER A 75 -14.10 -3.96 15.35
N ASN A 76 -14.27 -5.16 15.90
CA ASN A 76 -13.16 -6.07 16.18
C ASN A 76 -12.46 -6.50 14.88
N ILE A 77 -13.22 -6.90 13.87
CA ILE A 77 -12.66 -7.32 12.59
C ILE A 77 -12.03 -6.13 11.88
N LEU A 78 -12.71 -4.99 11.82
CA LEU A 78 -12.16 -3.74 11.28
C LEU A 78 -10.83 -3.36 11.94
N ASN A 79 -10.69 -3.54 13.25
CA ASN A 79 -9.43 -3.29 13.96
C ASN A 79 -8.33 -4.30 13.61
N GLN A 80 -8.68 -5.55 13.31
CA GLN A 80 -7.72 -6.59 12.93
C GLN A 80 -7.20 -6.42 11.50
N VAL A 81 -8.06 -6.05 10.56
CA VAL A 81 -7.71 -6.01 9.12
C VAL A 81 -7.19 -4.65 8.66
N LYS A 82 -7.27 -3.61 9.50
CA LYS A 82 -6.79 -2.27 9.14
C LYS A 82 -5.27 -2.22 9.01
N ARG A 83 -4.80 -1.40 8.09
CA ARG A 83 -3.38 -1.04 7.94
C ARG A 83 -3.22 0.44 8.27
N THR A 84 -2.61 0.76 9.39
CA THR A 84 -2.38 2.15 9.82
C THR A 84 -1.16 2.75 9.12
N ARG A 85 -1.31 3.99 8.65
CA ARG A 85 -0.25 4.84 8.09
C ARG A 85 -0.15 6.14 8.88
N ASN A 86 0.59 7.13 8.36
CA ASN A 86 0.81 8.38 9.09
C ASN A 86 -0.52 9.18 9.16
N LYS A 87 -1.17 9.40 8.02
CA LYS A 87 -2.42 10.18 7.92
C LYS A 87 -3.66 9.32 7.78
N TYR A 88 -3.54 8.13 7.21
CA TYR A 88 -4.68 7.31 6.79
C TYR A 88 -4.69 5.92 7.43
N ILE A 89 -5.88 5.32 7.45
CA ILE A 89 -6.15 3.93 7.74
C ILE A 89 -6.61 3.28 6.44
N ALA A 90 -5.90 2.24 6.01
CA ALA A 90 -6.15 1.56 4.76
C ALA A 90 -6.71 0.14 4.96
N PHE A 91 -7.53 -0.32 4.03
CA PHE A 91 -8.03 -1.70 4.00
C PHE A 91 -7.81 -2.33 2.63
N ASP A 92 -7.37 -3.59 2.60
CA ASP A 92 -7.27 -4.39 1.38
C ASP A 92 -8.64 -4.98 1.07
N LEU A 93 -9.37 -4.32 0.17
CA LEU A 93 -10.76 -4.68 -0.13
C LEU A 93 -10.85 -6.04 -0.81
N LEU A 94 -9.83 -6.45 -1.59
CA LEU A 94 -9.76 -7.79 -2.18
C LEU A 94 -9.62 -8.87 -1.10
N GLU A 95 -8.77 -8.64 -0.09
CA GLU A 95 -8.58 -9.56 1.03
C GLU A 95 -9.87 -9.72 1.85
N ILE A 96 -10.57 -8.61 2.11
CA ILE A 96 -11.85 -8.61 2.83
C ILE A 96 -12.93 -9.36 2.04
N GLU A 97 -13.08 -9.08 0.74
CA GLU A 97 -14.11 -9.68 -0.11
C GLU A 97 -13.90 -11.19 -0.26
N TRP A 98 -12.66 -11.60 -0.57
CA TRP A 98 -12.32 -13.00 -0.80
C TRP A 98 -12.56 -13.86 0.44
N ASN A 99 -12.20 -13.35 1.61
CA ASN A 99 -12.33 -14.08 2.87
C ASN A 99 -13.66 -13.82 3.59
N ARG A 100 -14.54 -12.99 3.01
CA ARG A 100 -15.84 -12.59 3.59
C ARG A 100 -15.71 -12.13 5.04
N LEU A 101 -14.73 -11.28 5.31
CA LEU A 101 -14.37 -10.87 6.68
C LEU A 101 -15.41 -9.92 7.30
N LEU A 102 -16.16 -9.19 6.47
CA LEU A 102 -17.13 -8.20 6.92
C LEU A 102 -18.50 -8.50 6.34
N ASP A 103 -19.55 -8.08 7.05
CA ASP A 103 -20.90 -8.06 6.54
C ASP A 103 -20.97 -7.19 5.28
N GLU A 104 -21.87 -7.55 4.36
CA GLU A 104 -21.98 -6.92 3.04
C GLU A 104 -22.20 -5.41 3.12
N GLU A 105 -23.01 -4.96 4.08
CA GLU A 105 -23.27 -3.54 4.32
C GLU A 105 -21.99 -2.77 4.68
N VAL A 106 -21.19 -3.29 5.61
CA VAL A 106 -19.95 -2.65 6.07
C VAL A 106 -18.90 -2.66 4.96
N PHE A 107 -18.83 -3.76 4.22
CA PHE A 107 -17.94 -3.86 3.07
C PHE A 107 -18.34 -2.89 1.96
N HIS A 108 -19.64 -2.72 1.68
CA HIS A 108 -20.13 -1.73 0.73
C HIS A 108 -19.77 -0.30 1.16
N GLU A 109 -19.90 0.02 2.44
CA GLU A 109 -19.47 1.30 2.99
C GLU A 109 -17.97 1.57 2.79
N LEU A 110 -17.12 0.55 2.99
CA LEU A 110 -15.68 0.68 2.72
C LEU A 110 -15.38 0.97 1.23
N LYS A 111 -16.19 0.47 0.28
CA LYS A 111 -16.01 0.74 -1.15
C LYS A 111 -16.19 2.22 -1.50
N HIS A 112 -16.96 2.98 -0.73
CA HIS A 112 -17.06 4.45 -0.91
C HIS A 112 -15.74 5.17 -0.64
N PHE A 113 -14.82 4.53 0.09
CA PHE A 113 -13.49 5.04 0.37
C PHE A 113 -12.40 4.42 -0.51
N ASP A 114 -12.76 3.71 -1.58
CA ASP A 114 -11.80 3.22 -2.57
C ASP A 114 -11.01 4.38 -3.16
N VAL A 115 -9.68 4.26 -3.11
CA VAL A 115 -8.74 5.28 -3.57
C VAL A 115 -8.96 5.65 -5.04
N TRP A 116 -9.43 4.72 -5.88
CA TRP A 116 -9.73 4.99 -7.28
C TRP A 116 -10.92 5.92 -7.51
N ASN A 117 -11.79 6.09 -6.50
CA ASN A 117 -12.95 6.98 -6.57
C ASN A 117 -12.64 8.40 -6.05
N PHE A 118 -11.41 8.66 -5.61
CA PHE A 118 -11.04 9.95 -5.04
C PHE A 118 -10.80 11.03 -6.10
N PRO A 119 -11.05 12.31 -5.76
CA PRO A 119 -10.53 13.42 -6.54
C PRO A 119 -8.99 13.37 -6.53
N LEU A 120 -8.39 13.92 -7.60
CA LEU A 120 -6.95 13.83 -7.85
C LEU A 120 -6.11 14.31 -6.65
N GLU A 121 -6.53 15.39 -6.00
CA GLU A 121 -5.82 15.99 -4.87
C GLU A 121 -5.76 15.01 -3.68
N LYS A 122 -6.88 14.35 -3.38
CA LYS A 122 -6.95 13.34 -2.32
C LYS A 122 -6.18 12.08 -2.69
N TYR A 123 -6.25 11.65 -3.96
CA TYR A 123 -5.45 10.53 -4.45
C TYR A 123 -3.95 10.79 -4.26
N ILE A 124 -3.47 11.97 -4.64
CA ILE A 124 -2.06 12.37 -4.50
C ILE A 124 -1.65 12.34 -3.03
N ASP A 125 -2.45 12.91 -2.11
CA ASP A 125 -2.11 12.92 -0.68
C ASP A 125 -2.02 11.50 -0.10
N VAL A 126 -2.96 10.61 -0.46
CA VAL A 126 -2.95 9.21 -0.03
C VAL A 126 -1.76 8.43 -0.62
N ALA A 127 -1.42 8.68 -1.89
CA ALA A 127 -0.26 8.07 -2.54
C ALA A 127 1.06 8.50 -1.88
N LEU A 128 1.18 9.78 -1.52
CA LEU A 128 2.35 10.30 -0.81
C LEU A 128 2.45 9.72 0.62
N ASP A 129 1.34 9.69 1.37
CA ASP A 129 1.32 9.06 2.70
C ASP A 129 1.74 7.58 2.66
N LYS A 130 1.28 6.84 1.65
CA LYS A 130 1.67 5.44 1.42
C LYS A 130 3.15 5.30 1.11
N TRP A 131 3.69 6.18 0.27
CA TRP A 131 5.12 6.20 -0.08
C TRP A 131 5.99 6.57 1.13
N GLU A 132 5.61 7.60 1.89
CA GLU A 132 6.31 8.01 3.11
C GLU A 132 6.34 6.88 4.15
N HIS A 133 5.21 6.21 4.37
CA HIS A 133 5.16 5.05 5.26
C HIS A 133 6.10 3.92 4.82
N PHE A 134 6.26 3.72 3.51
CA PHE A 134 7.20 2.73 2.97
C PHE A 134 8.66 3.17 3.12
N ALA A 135 8.97 4.43 2.81
CA ALA A 135 10.34 4.95 2.70
C ALA A 135 11.03 5.19 4.05
N VAL A 136 10.28 5.28 5.16
CA VAL A 136 10.83 5.42 6.52
C VAL A 136 11.35 4.08 7.08
N LYS A 137 10.98 2.95 6.46
CA LYS A 137 11.47 1.60 6.83
C LYS A 137 12.73 1.24 6.05
#